data_AF-A0A7K3HCJ3-F1
#
_entry.id   AF-A0A7K3HCJ3-F1
#
_cell.length_a   1.000
_cell.length_b   1.000
_cell.length_c   1.000
_cell.angle_alpha   90.00
_cell.angle_beta   90.00
_cell.angle_gamma   90.00
#
_symmetry.space_group_name_H-M   'P 1'
#
loop_
_entity.id
_entity.type
_entity.pdbx_description
1 polymer ?
#
loop_
_entity_poly.entity_id
_entity_poly.type
_entity_poly.pdbx_seq_one_letter_code
_entity_poly.pdbx_strand_id
1 'polypeptide(L)'
;MNAHELYPIGDAARRSGLSVSAVRFYADAGLVEPTGLNGAGHRMYDIGAIARLELVRTLRELDTGLDEIRRLLEGGTTLHGLLTTHLGIVERQERVLRARRAVLRTLIGQGGGTPAQADLMHKLVSMTDEERERTIDDFWNDVGEGLDVPEGFVDRLRTMRPVLPADPTAAQLEAWIELADLVTDPGFRDAVRAYLRDVYSTPEARVLATGPFQDFIHVTGAPLMAELLAAYRAGEPPRSPRAQQAVTRFMEAATALSGTPLTPEVRDRMADGYRRIPGILCRIAEEEATSGGPVYDDTHGRYLSLVARINGTAPEDHHDPLPYAWIADAMQDAGPPHPG
;
A
#
# COMPACT_ATOMS: atom_id res chain seq x y z
N MET A 1 22.61 17.72 43.15
CA MET A 1 23.00 18.70 42.11
C MET A 1 22.26 19.98 42.39
N ASN A 2 22.96 21.09 42.62
CA ASN A 2 22.36 22.33 43.12
C ASN A 2 21.67 23.09 41.98
N ALA A 3 20.35 23.21 42.05
CA ALA A 3 19.53 23.98 41.11
C ALA A 3 19.78 25.51 41.13
N HIS A 4 20.81 25.97 41.85
CA HIS A 4 21.17 27.39 42.04
C HIS A 4 22.60 27.73 41.57
N GLU A 5 23.31 26.82 40.90
CA GLU A 5 24.62 27.17 40.33
C GLU A 5 24.43 28.06 39.10
N LEU A 6 25.08 29.23 39.12
CA LEU A 6 25.01 30.23 38.07
C LEU A 6 26.29 30.22 37.24
N TYR A 7 26.13 30.11 35.92
CA TYR A 7 27.22 30.03 34.96
C TYR A 7 27.36 31.35 34.18
N PRO A 8 28.59 31.84 33.97
CA PRO A 8 28.83 32.98 33.08
C PRO A 8 28.50 32.61 31.63
N ILE A 9 28.24 33.61 30.80
CA ILE A 9 27.81 33.41 29.40
C ILE A 9 28.73 32.49 28.57
N GLY A 10 30.05 32.49 28.84
CA GLY A 10 30.99 31.60 28.16
C GLY A 10 30.78 30.11 28.50
N ASP A 11 30.45 29.83 29.76
CA ASP A 11 30.14 28.47 30.21
C ASP A 11 28.75 28.03 29.72
N ALA A 12 27.77 28.94 29.74
CA ALA A 12 26.43 28.69 29.20
C ALA A 12 26.49 28.38 27.69
N ALA A 13 27.28 29.13 26.92
CA ALA A 13 27.54 28.88 25.50
C ALA A 13 28.16 27.51 25.27
N ARG A 14 29.24 27.19 26.01
CA ARG A 14 29.91 25.88 25.90
C ARG A 14 28.97 24.71 26.22
N ARG A 15 28.14 24.83 27.27
CA ARG A 15 27.22 23.78 27.70
C ARG A 15 26.05 23.59 26.75
N SER A 16 25.49 24.68 26.24
CA SER A 16 24.36 24.63 25.29
C SER A 16 24.75 24.27 23.85
N GLY A 17 26.05 24.24 23.53
CA GLY A 17 26.54 24.03 22.16
C GLY A 17 26.36 25.24 21.25
N LEU A 18 26.12 26.42 21.81
CA LEU A 18 25.95 27.68 21.08
C LEU A 18 27.22 28.53 21.14
N SER A 19 27.35 29.47 20.20
CA SER A 19 28.36 30.53 20.33
C SER A 19 27.91 31.56 21.39
N VAL A 20 28.85 32.26 22.02
CA VAL A 20 28.54 33.36 22.95
C VAL A 20 27.67 34.42 22.27
N SER A 21 27.89 34.68 20.97
CA SER A 21 27.07 35.61 20.19
C SER A 21 25.63 35.12 20.05
N ALA A 22 25.41 33.82 19.83
CA ALA A 22 24.07 33.25 19.74
C ALA A 22 23.34 33.30 21.09
N VAL A 23 24.03 33.02 22.20
CA VAL A 23 23.45 33.17 23.55
C VAL A 23 23.05 34.63 23.82
N ARG A 24 23.88 35.60 23.42
CA ARG A 24 23.50 37.03 23.50
C ARG A 24 22.28 37.33 22.66
N PHE A 25 22.27 36.89 21.41
CA PHE A 25 21.15 37.09 20.49
C PHE A 25 19.83 36.55 21.06
N TYR A 26 19.80 35.33 21.59
CA TYR A 26 18.58 34.76 22.16
C TYR A 26 18.15 35.44 23.46
N ALA A 27 19.09 35.94 24.27
CA ALA A 27 18.76 36.76 25.42
C ALA A 27 18.18 38.11 25.00
N ASP A 28 18.81 38.80 24.05
CA ASP A 28 18.35 40.10 23.56
C ASP A 28 17.01 40.00 22.80
N ALA A 29 16.73 38.85 22.19
CA ALA A 29 15.45 38.53 21.54
C ALA A 29 14.33 38.08 22.51
N GLY A 30 14.62 38.04 23.82
CA GLY A 30 13.68 37.64 24.88
C GLY A 30 13.33 36.15 24.91
N LEU A 31 14.09 35.30 24.20
CA LEU A 31 13.85 33.86 24.15
C LEU A 31 14.42 33.15 25.38
N VAL A 32 15.58 33.60 25.86
CA VAL A 32 16.20 33.08 27.10
C VAL A 32 16.76 34.23 27.92
N GLU A 33 15.99 34.66 28.91
CA GLU A 33 16.45 35.67 29.88
C GLU A 33 17.61 35.13 30.74
N PRO A 34 18.63 35.97 31.03
CA PRO A 34 19.64 35.61 32.02
C PRO A 34 18.99 35.48 33.41
N THR A 35 19.35 34.44 34.15
CA THR A 35 18.87 34.21 35.52
C THR A 35 19.28 35.34 36.48
N GLY A 36 20.37 36.05 36.19
CA GLY A 36 20.77 37.23 36.94
C GLY A 36 22.02 37.90 36.38
N LEU A 37 22.49 38.92 37.11
CA LEU A 37 23.77 39.59 36.86
C LEU A 37 24.71 39.33 38.04
N ASN A 38 26.00 39.14 37.77
CA ASN A 38 27.00 39.10 38.85
C ASN A 38 27.38 40.51 39.33
N GLY A 39 28.21 40.61 40.39
CA GLY A 39 28.63 41.89 40.96
C GLY A 39 29.42 42.81 40.02
N ALA A 40 29.85 42.33 38.86
CA ALA A 40 30.49 43.10 37.81
C ALA A 40 29.55 43.43 36.63
N GLY A 41 28.25 43.09 36.73
CA GLY A 41 27.24 43.35 35.70
C GLY A 41 27.18 42.32 34.56
N HIS A 42 27.88 41.19 34.66
CA HIS A 42 27.84 40.16 33.61
C HIS A 42 26.62 39.24 33.75
N ARG A 43 26.02 38.85 32.60
CA ARG A 43 24.90 37.89 32.51
C ARG A 43 25.29 36.52 33.03
N MET A 44 24.44 35.98 33.89
CA MET A 44 24.57 34.66 34.52
C MET A 44 23.35 33.80 34.19
N TYR A 45 23.58 32.50 33.98
CA TYR A 45 22.59 31.54 33.54
C TYR A 45 22.60 30.31 34.46
N ASP A 46 21.44 29.90 34.94
CA ASP A 46 21.29 28.62 35.63
C ASP A 46 21.14 27.45 34.64
N ILE A 47 20.97 26.25 35.19
CA ILE A 47 20.76 25.02 34.42
C ILE A 47 19.45 25.08 33.60
N GLY A 48 18.41 25.73 34.11
CA GLY A 48 17.13 25.87 33.40
C GLY A 48 17.25 26.75 32.16
N ALA A 49 17.98 27.86 32.26
CA ALA A 49 18.28 28.73 31.14
C ALA A 49 19.17 28.04 30.11
N ILE A 50 20.14 27.23 30.56
CA ILE A 50 20.96 26.40 29.66
C ILE A 50 20.11 25.35 28.92
N ALA A 51 19.24 24.63 29.62
CA ALA A 51 18.32 23.67 28.99
C ALA A 51 17.38 24.36 27.97
N ARG A 52 16.96 25.60 28.26
CA ARG A 52 16.18 26.40 27.31
C ARG A 52 16.98 26.78 26.07
N LEU A 53 18.25 27.15 26.22
CA LEU A 53 19.16 27.41 25.09
C LEU A 53 19.37 26.16 24.23
N GLU A 54 19.53 24.99 24.84
CA GLU A 54 19.65 23.70 24.14
C GLU A 54 18.39 23.36 23.34
N LEU A 55 17.21 23.62 23.90
CA LEU A 55 15.94 23.45 23.20
C LEU A 55 15.82 24.42 22.01
N VAL A 56 16.15 25.70 22.21
CA VAL A 56 16.15 26.71 21.14
C VAL A 56 17.09 26.28 20.01
N ARG A 57 18.30 25.81 20.35
CA ARG A 57 19.27 25.30 19.36
C ARG A 57 18.67 24.15 18.54
N THR A 58 18.15 23.13 19.21
CA THR A 58 17.56 21.95 18.55
C THR A 58 16.42 22.32 17.62
N LEU A 59 15.52 23.21 18.06
CA LEU A 59 14.39 23.65 17.21
C LEU A 59 14.87 24.49 16.02
N ARG A 60 15.92 25.28 16.18
CA ARG A 60 16.54 26.04 15.07
C ARG A 60 17.26 25.13 14.07
N GLU A 61 17.85 24.02 14.52
CA GLU A 61 18.41 22.99 13.65
C GLU A 61 17.33 22.26 12.83
N LEU A 62 16.09 22.26 13.32
CA LEU A 62 14.88 21.82 12.61
C LEU A 62 14.18 22.98 11.88
N ASP A 63 14.90 24.04 11.52
CA ASP A 63 14.38 25.21 10.79
C ASP A 63 13.15 25.91 11.42
N THR A 64 12.84 25.66 12.70
CA THR A 64 11.68 26.25 13.39
C THR A 64 11.87 27.76 13.54
N GLY A 65 10.84 28.56 13.26
CA GLY A 65 10.90 30.02 13.35
C GLY A 65 11.03 30.53 14.80
N LEU A 66 11.66 31.70 15.01
CA LEU A 66 11.81 32.27 16.36
C LEU A 66 10.47 32.57 17.05
N ASP A 67 9.44 32.94 16.28
CA ASP A 67 8.10 33.21 16.83
C ASP A 67 7.40 31.93 17.30
N GLU A 68 7.62 30.80 16.62
CA GLU A 68 7.11 29.50 17.04
C GLU A 68 7.79 29.01 18.31
N ILE A 69 9.11 29.18 18.38
CA ILE A 69 9.90 28.89 19.58
C ILE A 69 9.41 29.77 20.74
N ARG A 70 9.15 31.06 20.51
CA ARG A 70 8.59 31.96 21.54
C ARG A 70 7.25 31.46 22.05
N ARG A 71 6.30 31.13 21.16
CA ARG A 71 5.00 30.56 21.53
C ARG A 71 5.13 29.28 22.35
N LEU A 72 6.08 28.41 22.01
CA LEU A 72 6.36 27.19 22.78
C LEU A 72 6.86 27.53 24.19
N LEU A 73 7.83 28.45 24.30
CA LEU A 73 8.44 28.83 25.58
C LEU A 73 7.48 29.58 26.51
N GLU A 74 6.48 30.27 25.96
CA GLU A 74 5.40 30.96 26.67
C GLU A 74 4.19 30.04 26.99
N GLY A 75 4.22 28.78 26.54
CA GLY A 75 3.15 27.80 26.79
C GLY A 75 1.94 27.93 25.86
N GLY A 76 2.02 28.72 24.79
CA GLY A 76 0.99 28.84 23.75
C GLY A 76 0.91 27.63 22.82
N THR A 77 1.88 26.71 22.87
CA THR A 77 1.83 25.39 22.21
C THR A 77 2.64 24.37 23.03
N THR A 78 2.48 23.08 22.72
CA THR A 78 3.30 22.00 23.31
C THR A 78 4.43 21.61 22.37
N LEU A 79 5.54 21.11 22.93
CA LEU A 79 6.66 20.61 22.13
C LEU A 79 6.20 19.49 21.18
N HIS A 80 5.38 18.57 21.68
CA HIS A 80 4.80 17.50 20.86
C HIS A 80 3.97 18.07 19.70
N GLY A 81 3.05 19.00 19.97
CA GLY A 81 2.22 19.60 18.92
C GLY A 81 3.04 20.34 17.85
N LEU A 82 4.07 21.08 18.26
CA LEU A 82 4.98 21.77 17.35
C LEU A 82 5.76 20.76 16.48
N LEU A 83 6.35 19.73 17.08
CA LEU A 83 7.12 18.72 16.36
C LEU A 83 6.24 17.89 15.40
N THR A 84 5.01 17.53 15.81
CA THR A 84 4.05 16.83 14.94
C THR A 84 3.66 17.68 13.74
N THR A 85 3.41 18.98 13.95
CA THR A 85 3.12 19.92 12.85
C THR A 85 4.28 20.03 11.89
N HIS A 86 5.50 20.16 12.42
CA HIS A 86 6.71 20.28 11.60
C HIS A 86 7.03 19.00 10.82
N LEU A 87 6.88 17.83 11.45
CA LEU A 87 7.02 16.54 10.78
C LEU A 87 6.10 16.44 9.56
N GLY A 88 4.82 16.81 9.71
CA GLY A 88 3.88 16.81 8.59
C GLY A 88 4.25 17.77 7.44
N ILE A 89 4.94 18.88 7.74
CA ILE A 89 5.48 19.78 6.71
C ILE A 89 6.65 19.12 5.97
N VAL A 90 7.61 18.55 6.70
CA VAL A 90 8.77 17.86 6.12
C VAL A 90 8.34 16.68 5.26
N GLU A 91 7.43 15.84 5.75
CA GLU A 91 6.88 14.71 4.99
C GLU A 91 6.17 15.16 3.72
N ARG A 92 5.48 16.32 3.74
CA ARG A 92 4.85 16.91 2.55
C ARG A 92 5.88 17.41 1.55
N GLN A 93 6.95 18.06 2.02
CA GLN A 93 8.06 18.50 1.17
C GLN A 93 8.79 17.31 0.54
N GLU A 94 9.04 16.26 1.31
CA GLU A 94 9.67 15.04 0.82
C GLU A 94 8.85 14.40 -0.31
N ARG A 95 7.53 14.28 -0.13
CA ARG A 95 6.62 13.76 -1.18
C ARG A 95 6.74 14.57 -2.47
N VAL A 96 6.71 15.90 -2.40
CA VAL A 96 6.87 16.78 -3.56
C VAL A 96 8.22 16.60 -4.24
N LEU A 97 9.30 16.51 -3.46
CA LEU A 97 10.65 16.32 -3.99
C LEU A 97 10.85 14.93 -4.63
N ARG A 98 10.28 13.88 -4.05
CA ARG A 98 10.28 12.52 -4.62
C ARG A 98 9.55 12.49 -5.97
N ALA A 99 8.36 13.08 -6.05
CA ALA A 99 7.60 13.17 -7.29
C ALA A 99 8.39 13.91 -8.39
N ARG A 100 8.96 15.08 -8.07
CA ARG A 100 9.83 15.84 -9.00
C ARG A 100 11.02 15.01 -9.47
N ARG A 101 11.68 14.27 -8.57
CA ARG A 101 12.81 13.41 -8.91
C ARG A 101 12.42 12.30 -9.88
N ALA A 102 11.31 11.61 -9.64
CA ALA A 102 10.82 10.54 -10.52
C ALA A 102 10.59 11.08 -11.94
N VAL A 103 9.93 12.24 -12.05
CA VAL A 103 9.70 12.94 -13.32
C VAL A 103 11.01 13.27 -14.04
N LEU A 104 11.98 13.86 -13.32
CA LEU A 104 13.28 14.20 -13.90
C LEU A 104 14.03 12.96 -14.40
N ARG A 105 13.97 11.84 -13.68
CA ARG A 105 14.58 10.58 -14.12
C ARG A 105 13.94 10.04 -15.39
N THR A 106 12.62 10.06 -15.49
CA THR A 106 11.90 9.64 -16.69
C THR A 106 12.28 10.52 -17.89
N LEU A 107 12.33 11.85 -17.71
CA LEU A 107 12.75 12.79 -18.74
C LEU A 107 14.17 12.53 -19.24
N ILE A 108 15.10 12.26 -18.32
CA ILE A 108 16.49 11.92 -18.65
C ILE A 108 16.58 10.58 -19.40
N GLY A 109 15.80 9.58 -18.97
CA GLY A 109 15.82 8.24 -19.56
C GLY A 109 15.24 8.17 -20.97
N GLN A 110 14.35 9.11 -21.36
CA GLN A 110 13.62 9.05 -22.63
C GLN A 110 13.98 10.12 -23.67
N GLY A 111 14.98 10.98 -23.42
CA GLY A 111 15.62 11.76 -24.49
C GLY A 111 14.90 13.04 -24.96
N GLY A 112 14.08 13.69 -24.11
CA GLY A 112 13.52 15.03 -24.38
C GLY A 112 12.05 15.02 -24.81
N GLY A 113 11.24 15.87 -24.15
CA GLY A 113 9.82 15.59 -23.95
C GLY A 113 8.79 16.12 -24.96
N THR A 114 7.68 15.40 -25.05
CA THR A 114 6.50 15.71 -25.87
C THR A 114 5.42 16.47 -25.07
N PRO A 115 4.43 17.11 -25.71
CA PRO A 115 3.33 17.81 -25.02
C PRO A 115 2.51 16.93 -24.06
N ALA A 116 2.31 15.65 -24.36
CA ALA A 116 1.69 14.67 -23.46
C ALA A 116 2.45 14.52 -22.13
N GLN A 117 3.75 14.81 -22.15
CA GLN A 117 4.61 14.79 -20.97
C GLN A 117 4.40 16.00 -20.05
N ALA A 118 3.98 17.15 -20.60
CA ALA A 118 3.62 18.33 -19.81
C ALA A 118 2.28 18.13 -19.08
N ASP A 119 1.32 17.43 -19.70
CA ASP A 119 0.06 17.05 -19.07
C ASP A 119 0.26 15.96 -18.00
N LEU A 120 1.12 14.98 -18.28
CA LEU A 120 1.63 13.99 -17.33
C LEU A 120 2.31 14.67 -16.12
N MET A 121 3.15 15.68 -16.37
CA MET A 121 3.78 16.51 -15.33
C MET A 121 2.74 17.28 -14.50
N HIS A 122 1.75 17.90 -15.14
CA HIS A 122 0.69 18.61 -14.44
C HIS A 122 -0.12 17.64 -13.58
N LYS A 123 -0.59 16.50 -14.12
CA LYS A 123 -1.37 15.49 -13.39
C LYS A 123 -0.62 14.82 -12.22
N LEU A 124 0.66 14.44 -12.40
CA LEU A 124 1.44 13.80 -11.33
C LEU A 124 1.79 14.75 -10.18
N VAL A 125 1.99 16.04 -10.49
CA VAL A 125 2.29 17.08 -9.50
C VAL A 125 1.02 17.60 -8.83
N SER A 126 -0.14 17.53 -9.50
CA SER A 126 -1.41 18.08 -8.99
C SER A 126 -2.24 17.10 -8.17
N MET A 127 -1.94 15.81 -8.16
CA MET A 127 -2.57 14.87 -7.22
C MET A 127 -1.63 14.57 -6.06
N THR A 128 -1.90 15.19 -4.91
CA THR A 128 -1.39 14.76 -3.62
C THR A 128 -1.77 13.30 -3.36
N ASP A 129 -1.02 12.58 -2.51
CA ASP A 129 -1.39 11.22 -2.11
C ASP A 129 -2.83 11.18 -1.54
N GLU A 130 -3.26 12.27 -0.88
CA GLU A 130 -4.63 12.45 -0.38
C GLU A 130 -5.68 12.52 -1.51
N GLU A 131 -5.37 13.20 -2.64
CA GLU A 131 -6.26 13.25 -3.80
C GLU A 131 -6.31 11.92 -4.53
N ARG A 132 -5.17 11.21 -4.64
CA ARG A 132 -5.11 9.87 -5.21
C ARG A 132 -5.98 8.89 -4.42
N GLU A 133 -5.82 8.91 -3.10
CA GLU A 133 -6.60 8.07 -2.19
C GLU A 133 -8.10 8.40 -2.32
N ARG A 134 -8.45 9.70 -2.31
CA ARG A 134 -9.83 10.15 -2.46
C ARG A 134 -10.46 9.72 -3.78
N THR A 135 -9.74 9.82 -4.89
CA THR A 135 -10.25 9.37 -6.20
C THR A 135 -10.59 7.88 -6.20
N ILE A 136 -9.75 7.05 -5.59
CA ILE A 136 -10.00 5.61 -5.46
C ILE A 136 -11.13 5.32 -4.47
N ASP A 137 -11.21 6.05 -3.36
CA ASP A 137 -12.32 5.99 -2.40
C ASP A 137 -13.66 6.30 -3.07
N ASP A 138 -13.73 7.41 -3.79
CA ASP A 138 -14.94 7.89 -4.44
C ASP A 138 -15.41 6.91 -5.52
N PHE A 139 -14.48 6.27 -6.23
CA PHE A 139 -14.80 5.20 -7.17
C PHE A 139 -15.43 4.00 -6.46
N TRP A 140 -14.80 3.48 -5.39
CA TRP A 140 -15.29 2.31 -4.67
C TRP A 140 -16.57 2.57 -3.86
N ASN A 141 -16.78 3.81 -3.40
CA ASN A 141 -18.04 4.24 -2.80
C ASN A 141 -19.18 4.16 -3.83
N ASP A 142 -18.95 4.68 -5.03
CA ASP A 142 -19.95 4.79 -6.08
C ASP A 142 -20.30 3.44 -6.74
N VAL A 143 -19.30 2.61 -7.07
CA VAL A 143 -19.57 1.28 -7.67
C VAL A 143 -20.06 0.27 -6.62
N GLY A 144 -19.76 0.52 -5.34
CA GLY A 144 -20.21 -0.29 -4.22
C GLY A 144 -21.64 0.01 -3.77
N GLU A 145 -22.18 1.17 -4.13
CA GLU A 145 -23.51 1.60 -3.72
C GLU A 145 -24.60 0.66 -4.25
N GLY A 146 -25.43 0.13 -3.35
CA GLY A 146 -26.56 -0.73 -3.70
C GLY A 146 -26.18 -2.15 -4.15
N LEU A 147 -24.94 -2.60 -3.93
CA LEU A 147 -24.57 -4.00 -4.11
C LEU A 147 -25.19 -4.87 -3.01
N ASP A 148 -25.98 -5.88 -3.40
CA ASP A 148 -26.51 -6.91 -2.48
C ASP A 148 -25.44 -7.99 -2.25
N VAL A 149 -24.47 -7.67 -1.40
CA VAL A 149 -23.32 -8.51 -1.05
C VAL A 149 -23.16 -8.62 0.47
N PRO A 150 -22.51 -9.68 0.99
CA PRO A 150 -22.25 -9.82 2.43
C PRO A 150 -21.47 -8.63 3.01
N GLU A 151 -21.73 -8.34 4.29
CA GLU A 151 -21.05 -7.26 5.03
C GLU A 151 -19.51 -7.43 4.96
N GLY A 152 -18.81 -6.32 4.73
CA GLY A 152 -17.34 -6.29 4.60
C GLY A 152 -16.78 -6.72 3.24
N PHE A 153 -17.61 -7.21 2.29
CA PHE A 153 -17.11 -7.57 0.95
C PHE A 153 -16.64 -6.35 0.15
N VAL A 154 -17.40 -5.25 0.17
CA VAL A 154 -17.02 -3.99 -0.50
C VAL A 154 -15.75 -3.41 0.13
N ASP A 155 -15.62 -3.46 1.46
CA ASP A 155 -14.42 -3.01 2.15
C ASP A 155 -13.20 -3.87 1.81
N ARG A 156 -13.39 -5.16 1.53
CA ARG A 156 -12.33 -6.02 1.00
C ARG A 156 -11.93 -5.62 -0.41
N LEU A 157 -12.87 -5.37 -1.33
CA LEU A 157 -12.54 -4.87 -2.68
C LEU A 157 -11.75 -3.57 -2.62
N ARG A 158 -12.07 -2.70 -1.65
CA ARG A 158 -11.31 -1.49 -1.34
C ARG A 158 -9.89 -1.74 -0.86
N THR A 159 -9.50 -2.94 -0.46
CA THR A 159 -8.09 -3.25 -0.13
C THR A 159 -7.22 -3.48 -1.36
N MET A 160 -7.83 -3.69 -2.53
CA MET A 160 -7.13 -3.88 -3.80
C MET A 160 -6.68 -2.53 -4.37
N ARG A 161 -6.00 -1.74 -3.54
CA ARG A 161 -5.61 -0.38 -3.90
C ARG A 161 -4.29 -0.36 -4.67
N PRO A 162 -4.19 0.60 -5.59
CA PRO A 162 -2.92 0.96 -6.19
C PRO A 162 -2.03 1.68 -5.18
N VAL A 163 -0.82 1.17 -4.99
CA VAL A 163 0.23 1.72 -4.13
C VAL A 163 1.42 2.04 -5.01
N LEU A 164 1.62 3.33 -5.28
CA LEU A 164 2.75 3.80 -6.04
C LEU A 164 4.04 3.63 -5.20
N PRO A 165 5.09 2.94 -5.69
CA PRO A 165 6.33 2.81 -4.94
C PRO A 165 7.04 4.15 -4.77
N ALA A 166 7.94 4.25 -3.80
CA ALA A 166 8.68 5.47 -3.47
C ALA A 166 9.53 6.04 -4.63
N ASP A 167 9.89 5.21 -5.59
CA ASP A 167 10.62 5.57 -6.81
C ASP A 167 9.97 4.87 -8.01
N PRO A 168 8.85 5.41 -8.52
CA PRO A 168 8.05 4.75 -9.55
C PRO A 168 8.72 4.83 -10.92
N THR A 169 8.57 3.76 -11.69
CA THR A 169 8.98 3.70 -13.11
C THR A 169 8.02 4.50 -13.99
N ALA A 170 8.45 4.84 -15.22
CA ALA A 170 7.58 5.49 -16.21
C ALA A 170 6.30 4.67 -16.48
N ALA A 171 6.45 3.35 -16.63
CA ALA A 171 5.34 2.44 -16.88
C ALA A 171 4.33 2.37 -15.71
N GLN A 172 4.76 2.59 -14.47
CA GLN A 172 3.90 2.66 -13.30
C GLN A 172 3.16 4.01 -13.22
N LEU A 173 3.84 5.10 -13.58
CA LEU A 173 3.23 6.43 -13.64
C LEU A 173 2.18 6.54 -14.76
N GLU A 174 2.45 5.95 -15.92
CA GLU A 174 1.49 5.84 -17.03
C GLU A 174 0.26 5.04 -16.61
N ALA A 175 0.46 3.86 -15.99
CA ALA A 175 -0.63 3.03 -15.49
C ALA A 175 -1.46 3.74 -14.42
N TRP A 176 -0.82 4.55 -13.56
CA TRP A 176 -1.52 5.38 -12.58
C TRP A 176 -2.48 6.38 -13.23
N ILE A 177 -2.04 7.04 -14.29
CA ILE A 177 -2.83 8.07 -14.95
C ILE A 177 -3.96 7.49 -15.75
N GLU A 178 -3.69 6.40 -16.46
CA GLU A 178 -4.74 5.64 -17.11
C GLU A 178 -5.79 5.20 -16.09
N LEU A 179 -5.37 4.67 -14.94
CA LEU A 179 -6.29 4.28 -13.88
C LEU A 179 -7.09 5.48 -13.36
N ALA A 180 -6.44 6.62 -13.11
CA ALA A 180 -7.10 7.82 -12.62
C ALA A 180 -8.16 8.34 -13.60
N ASP A 181 -7.86 8.36 -14.91
CA ASP A 181 -8.83 8.74 -15.94
C ASP A 181 -10.00 7.75 -15.97
N LEU A 182 -9.69 6.45 -15.95
CA LEU A 182 -10.67 5.37 -16.00
C LEU A 182 -11.65 5.41 -14.81
N VAL A 183 -11.14 5.54 -13.58
CA VAL A 183 -12.00 5.55 -12.37
C VAL A 183 -12.80 6.84 -12.21
N THR A 184 -12.48 7.89 -12.95
CA THR A 184 -13.30 9.11 -13.02
C THR A 184 -14.34 9.07 -14.13
N ASP A 185 -14.22 8.14 -15.08
CA ASP A 185 -15.17 7.99 -16.19
C ASP A 185 -16.51 7.39 -15.70
N PRO A 186 -17.66 8.07 -15.94
CA PRO A 186 -18.97 7.57 -15.56
C PRO A 186 -19.34 6.25 -16.25
N GLY A 187 -18.96 6.08 -17.53
CA GLY A 187 -19.27 4.88 -18.30
C GLY A 187 -18.58 3.65 -17.72
N PHE A 188 -17.31 3.78 -17.34
CA PHE A 188 -16.55 2.75 -16.67
C PHE A 188 -17.13 2.39 -15.30
N ARG A 189 -17.52 3.38 -14.50
CA ARG A 189 -18.19 3.16 -13.19
C ARG A 189 -19.46 2.35 -13.35
N ASP A 190 -20.29 2.69 -14.33
CA ASP A 190 -21.53 1.96 -14.62
C ASP A 190 -21.26 0.52 -15.07
N ALA A 191 -20.25 0.32 -15.92
CA ALA A 191 -19.84 -1.01 -16.39
C ALA A 191 -19.32 -1.89 -15.24
N VAL A 192 -18.48 -1.34 -14.35
CA VAL A 192 -17.99 -2.05 -13.15
C VAL A 192 -19.15 -2.37 -12.20
N ARG A 193 -20.08 -1.44 -11.97
CA ARG A 193 -21.25 -1.69 -11.13
C ARG A 193 -22.13 -2.82 -11.68
N ALA A 194 -22.36 -2.83 -13.00
CA ALA A 194 -23.10 -3.89 -13.67
C ALA A 194 -22.40 -5.25 -13.50
N TYR A 195 -21.08 -5.28 -13.73
CA TYR A 195 -20.27 -6.47 -13.53
C TYR A 195 -20.34 -6.99 -12.08
N LEU A 196 -20.12 -6.13 -11.08
CA LEU A 196 -20.14 -6.53 -9.67
C LEU A 196 -21.51 -7.08 -9.26
N ARG A 197 -22.60 -6.51 -9.78
CA ARG A 197 -23.96 -7.02 -9.54
C ARG A 197 -24.16 -8.40 -10.15
N ASP A 198 -23.75 -8.61 -11.39
CA ASP A 198 -23.90 -9.89 -12.08
C ASP A 198 -23.07 -10.99 -11.42
N VAL A 199 -21.82 -10.67 -11.07
CA VAL A 199 -20.84 -11.63 -10.57
C VAL A 199 -20.97 -11.90 -9.07
N TYR A 200 -21.51 -10.98 -8.26
CA TYR A 200 -21.55 -11.15 -6.81
C TYR A 200 -22.95 -11.06 -6.18
N SER A 201 -23.97 -10.53 -6.87
CA SER A 201 -25.31 -10.36 -6.28
C SER A 201 -26.32 -11.44 -6.67
N THR A 202 -25.95 -12.42 -7.51
CA THR A 202 -26.80 -13.61 -7.72
C THR A 202 -26.76 -14.54 -6.50
N PRO A 203 -27.84 -15.29 -6.19
CA PRO A 203 -27.88 -16.20 -5.05
C PRO A 203 -26.72 -17.20 -5.01
N GLU A 204 -26.34 -17.72 -6.18
CA GLU A 204 -25.26 -18.70 -6.34
C GLU A 204 -23.88 -18.04 -6.23
N ALA A 205 -23.71 -16.83 -6.77
CA ALA A 205 -22.41 -16.16 -6.78
C ALA A 205 -22.11 -15.36 -5.51
N ARG A 206 -23.11 -15.08 -4.66
CA ARG A 206 -22.91 -14.51 -3.32
C ARG A 206 -21.99 -15.35 -2.44
N VAL A 207 -21.92 -16.66 -2.67
CA VAL A 207 -20.97 -17.56 -1.99
C VAL A 207 -19.53 -17.07 -2.19
N LEU A 208 -19.21 -16.60 -3.40
CA LEU A 208 -17.88 -16.05 -3.72
C LEU A 208 -17.57 -14.80 -2.89
N ALA A 209 -18.57 -14.02 -2.52
CA ALA A 209 -18.42 -12.78 -1.75
C ALA A 209 -18.40 -13.00 -0.22
N THR A 210 -18.65 -14.22 0.26
CA THR A 210 -18.67 -14.50 1.72
C THR A 210 -17.30 -14.38 2.36
N GLY A 211 -17.25 -13.95 3.62
CA GLY A 211 -16.02 -13.88 4.42
C GLY A 211 -15.19 -15.17 4.36
N PRO A 212 -15.76 -16.35 4.69
CA PRO A 212 -15.04 -17.61 4.63
C PRO A 212 -14.44 -17.95 3.26
N PHE A 213 -15.21 -17.75 2.17
CA PHE A 213 -14.70 -18.05 0.83
C PHE A 213 -13.55 -17.12 0.44
N GLN A 214 -13.67 -15.84 0.75
CA GLN A 214 -12.63 -14.85 0.47
C GLN A 214 -11.37 -15.07 1.32
N ASP A 215 -11.52 -15.45 2.59
CA ASP A 215 -10.39 -15.83 3.45
C ASP A 215 -9.70 -17.08 2.91
N PHE A 216 -10.45 -18.03 2.35
CA PHE A 216 -9.84 -19.14 1.62
C PHE A 216 -9.08 -18.68 0.38
N ILE A 217 -9.65 -17.82 -0.48
CA ILE A 217 -8.94 -17.37 -1.68
C ILE A 217 -7.64 -16.63 -1.35
N HIS A 218 -7.65 -15.75 -0.35
CA HIS A 218 -6.53 -14.81 -0.13
C HIS A 218 -5.60 -15.19 1.03
N VAL A 219 -6.09 -15.87 2.07
CA VAL A 219 -5.34 -16.11 3.30
C VAL A 219 -4.96 -17.58 3.43
N THR A 220 -5.93 -18.49 3.35
CA THR A 220 -5.71 -19.91 3.66
C THR A 220 -5.31 -20.73 2.43
N GLY A 221 -6.01 -20.54 1.31
CA GLY A 221 -5.86 -21.32 0.08
C GLY A 221 -4.70 -20.85 -0.80
N ALA A 222 -4.45 -19.54 -0.91
CA ALA A 222 -3.32 -19.00 -1.67
C ALA A 222 -1.95 -19.62 -1.29
N PRO A 223 -1.54 -19.66 0.01
CA PRO A 223 -0.26 -20.29 0.38
C PRO A 223 -0.24 -21.80 0.14
N LEU A 224 -1.38 -22.50 0.30
CA LEU A 224 -1.50 -23.92 0.01
C LEU A 224 -1.35 -24.22 -1.48
N MET A 225 -1.95 -23.39 -2.34
CA MET A 225 -1.75 -23.46 -3.79
C MET A 225 -0.32 -23.13 -4.21
N ALA A 226 0.32 -22.15 -3.57
CA ALA A 226 1.73 -21.84 -3.82
C ALA A 226 2.66 -23.03 -3.49
N GLU A 227 2.39 -23.75 -2.39
CA GLU A 227 3.12 -24.96 -2.03
C GLU A 227 2.96 -26.06 -3.09
N LEU A 228 1.74 -26.25 -3.61
CA LEU A 228 1.42 -27.21 -4.66
C LEU A 228 2.14 -26.87 -5.98
N LEU A 229 2.11 -25.59 -6.38
CA LEU A 229 2.81 -25.11 -7.57
C LEU A 229 4.34 -25.19 -7.43
N ALA A 230 4.87 -25.05 -6.22
CA ALA A 230 6.31 -25.23 -5.98
C ALA A 230 6.75 -26.69 -6.23
N ALA A 231 5.93 -27.68 -5.85
CA ALA A 231 6.21 -29.09 -6.15
C ALA A 231 6.18 -29.35 -7.67
N TYR A 232 5.20 -28.79 -8.38
CA TYR A 232 5.14 -28.86 -9.85
C TYR A 232 6.38 -28.25 -10.51
N ARG A 233 6.78 -27.03 -10.11
CA ARG A 233 7.96 -26.34 -10.65
C ARG A 233 9.27 -27.07 -10.35
N ALA A 234 9.33 -27.85 -9.28
CA ALA A 234 10.45 -28.72 -8.96
C ALA A 234 10.48 -30.01 -9.82
N GLY A 235 9.50 -30.22 -10.70
CA GLY A 235 9.39 -31.40 -11.55
C GLY A 235 8.91 -32.64 -10.80
N GLU A 236 8.30 -32.48 -9.62
CA GLU A 236 7.80 -33.62 -8.85
C GLU A 236 6.56 -34.25 -9.51
N PRO A 237 6.38 -35.58 -9.41
CA PRO A 237 5.15 -36.22 -9.87
C PRO A 237 3.95 -35.77 -9.02
N PRO A 238 2.72 -35.73 -9.57
CA PRO A 238 1.50 -35.33 -8.85
C PRO A 238 1.24 -36.15 -7.57
N ARG A 239 1.77 -37.38 -7.54
CA ARG A 239 1.64 -38.32 -6.43
C ARG A 239 2.87 -38.33 -5.50
N SER A 240 3.73 -37.31 -5.55
CA SER A 240 4.83 -37.18 -4.59
C SER A 240 4.26 -36.97 -3.17
N PRO A 241 4.96 -37.42 -2.11
CA PRO A 241 4.49 -37.19 -0.73
C PRO A 241 4.22 -35.71 -0.43
N ARG A 242 5.05 -34.81 -0.97
CA ARG A 242 4.90 -33.35 -0.83
C ARG A 242 3.64 -32.85 -1.54
N ALA A 243 3.44 -33.24 -2.80
CA ALA A 243 2.26 -32.84 -3.58
C ALA A 243 0.96 -33.35 -2.93
N GLN A 244 0.96 -34.61 -2.48
CA GLN A 244 -0.19 -35.24 -1.81
C GLN A 244 -0.53 -34.58 -0.47
N GLN A 245 0.48 -34.18 0.31
CA GLN A 245 0.27 -33.46 1.56
C GLN A 245 -0.26 -32.03 1.33
N ALA A 246 0.25 -31.32 0.33
CA ALA A 246 -0.18 -29.97 0.00
C ALA A 246 -1.61 -29.96 -0.56
N VAL A 247 -1.91 -30.85 -1.53
CA VAL A 247 -3.23 -30.93 -2.15
C VAL A 247 -4.31 -31.42 -1.18
N THR A 248 -3.98 -32.32 -0.25
CA THR A 248 -4.94 -32.76 0.78
C THR A 248 -5.30 -31.60 1.72
N ARG A 249 -4.31 -30.85 2.22
CA ARG A 249 -4.57 -29.65 3.03
C ARG A 249 -5.40 -28.61 2.28
N PHE A 250 -5.11 -28.40 1.00
CA PHE A 250 -5.88 -27.50 0.14
C PHE A 250 -7.34 -27.96 0.00
N MET A 251 -7.57 -29.25 -0.28
CA MET A 251 -8.91 -29.81 -0.42
C MET A 251 -9.69 -29.78 0.89
N GLU A 252 -9.06 -30.10 2.04
CA GLU A 252 -9.69 -30.00 3.36
C GLU A 252 -10.13 -28.57 3.67
N ALA A 253 -9.27 -27.59 3.38
CA ALA A 253 -9.59 -26.18 3.54
C ALA A 253 -10.74 -25.74 2.62
N ALA A 254 -10.79 -26.25 1.39
CA ALA A 254 -11.86 -25.96 0.43
C ALA A 254 -13.20 -26.59 0.86
N THR A 255 -13.21 -27.86 1.28
CA THR A 255 -14.44 -28.55 1.68
C THR A 255 -14.98 -28.07 3.04
N ALA A 256 -14.12 -27.48 3.88
CA ALA A 256 -14.55 -26.80 5.09
C ALA A 256 -15.49 -25.61 4.82
N LEU A 257 -15.38 -24.94 3.66
CA LEU A 257 -16.27 -23.84 3.27
C LEU A 257 -17.72 -24.28 3.11
N SER A 258 -17.93 -25.50 2.61
CA SER A 258 -19.25 -26.10 2.40
C SER A 258 -19.65 -27.08 3.50
N GLY A 259 -18.87 -27.16 4.59
CA GLY A 259 -19.10 -28.08 5.72
C GLY A 259 -19.13 -29.56 5.30
N THR A 260 -18.49 -29.91 4.18
CA THR A 260 -18.56 -31.25 3.59
C THR A 260 -17.28 -32.02 3.96
N PRO A 261 -17.36 -33.27 4.45
CA PRO A 261 -16.17 -34.05 4.71
C PRO A 261 -15.44 -34.41 3.40
N LEU A 262 -14.12 -34.44 3.44
CA LEU A 262 -13.30 -34.83 2.29
C LEU A 262 -13.33 -36.36 2.12
N THR A 263 -14.31 -36.87 1.36
CA THR A 263 -14.40 -38.29 0.97
C THR A 263 -13.71 -38.54 -0.38
N PRO A 264 -13.39 -39.80 -0.75
CA PRO A 264 -12.85 -40.12 -2.06
C PRO A 264 -13.71 -39.59 -3.22
N GLU A 265 -15.04 -39.66 -3.11
CA GLU A 265 -15.95 -39.15 -4.13
C GLU A 265 -15.91 -37.62 -4.24
N VAL A 266 -15.64 -36.92 -3.14
CA VAL A 266 -15.44 -35.45 -3.14
C VAL A 266 -14.11 -35.10 -3.79
N ARG A 267 -13.03 -35.85 -3.50
CA ARG A 267 -11.72 -35.68 -4.14
C ARG A 267 -11.82 -35.84 -5.65
N ASP A 268 -12.47 -36.91 -6.12
CA ASP A 268 -12.68 -37.16 -7.55
C ASP A 268 -13.50 -36.04 -8.21
N ARG A 269 -14.56 -35.58 -7.55
CA ARG A 269 -15.37 -34.47 -8.05
C ARG A 269 -14.58 -33.16 -8.17
N MET A 270 -13.70 -32.87 -7.21
CA MET A 270 -12.82 -31.71 -7.24
C MET A 270 -11.79 -31.83 -8.36
N ALA A 271 -11.16 -33.01 -8.53
CA ALA A 271 -10.24 -33.30 -9.62
C ALA A 271 -10.91 -33.09 -11.00
N ASP A 272 -12.11 -33.62 -11.20
CA ASP A 272 -12.88 -33.42 -12.42
C ASP A 272 -13.27 -31.96 -12.65
N GLY A 273 -13.53 -31.22 -11.57
CA GLY A 273 -13.70 -29.77 -11.61
C GLY A 273 -12.49 -29.08 -12.23
N TYR A 274 -11.28 -29.37 -11.71
CA TYR A 274 -10.03 -28.81 -12.21
C TYR A 274 -9.76 -29.17 -13.68
N ARG A 275 -10.05 -30.40 -14.11
CA ARG A 275 -9.90 -30.82 -15.52
C ARG A 275 -10.80 -30.05 -16.49
N ARG A 276 -11.97 -29.57 -16.02
CA ARG A 276 -12.90 -28.80 -16.85
C ARG A 276 -12.52 -27.32 -16.98
N ILE A 277 -11.70 -26.78 -16.07
CA ILE A 277 -11.37 -25.35 -16.04
C ILE A 277 -10.81 -24.85 -17.39
N PRO A 278 -9.83 -25.50 -18.04
CA PRO A 278 -9.33 -25.04 -19.34
C PRO A 278 -10.42 -24.88 -20.40
N GLY A 279 -11.36 -25.83 -20.49
CA GLY A 279 -12.46 -25.76 -21.44
C GLY A 279 -13.54 -24.73 -21.07
N ILE A 280 -13.66 -24.36 -19.80
CA ILE A 280 -14.49 -23.23 -19.36
C ILE A 280 -13.82 -21.92 -19.77
N LEU A 281 -12.53 -21.76 -19.49
CA LEU A 281 -11.76 -20.56 -19.85
C LEU A 281 -11.73 -20.31 -21.37
N CYS A 282 -11.57 -21.36 -22.19
CA CYS A 282 -11.65 -21.23 -23.65
C CYS A 282 -13.02 -20.71 -24.10
N ARG A 283 -14.12 -21.25 -23.56
CA ARG A 283 -15.47 -20.77 -23.92
C ARG A 283 -15.70 -19.32 -23.51
N ILE A 284 -15.23 -18.93 -22.32
CA ILE A 284 -15.29 -17.53 -21.87
C ILE A 284 -14.51 -16.64 -22.85
N ALA A 285 -13.28 -17.01 -23.20
CA ALA A 285 -12.47 -16.25 -24.15
C ALA A 285 -13.11 -16.16 -25.56
N GLU A 286 -13.80 -17.23 -26.01
CA GLU A 286 -14.55 -17.25 -27.27
C GLU A 286 -15.79 -16.33 -27.22
N GLU A 287 -16.57 -16.39 -26.13
CA GLU A 287 -17.73 -15.53 -25.89
C GLU A 287 -17.33 -14.04 -25.82
N GLU A 288 -16.22 -13.75 -25.14
CA GLU A 288 -15.60 -12.41 -25.06
C GLU A 288 -15.11 -11.93 -26.43
N ALA A 289 -14.44 -12.77 -27.23
CA ALA A 289 -14.00 -12.43 -28.58
C ALA A 289 -15.18 -12.11 -29.53
N THR A 290 -16.33 -12.76 -29.33
CA THR A 290 -17.54 -12.50 -30.14
C THR A 290 -18.33 -11.26 -29.71
N SER A 291 -18.11 -10.73 -28.50
CA SER A 291 -18.90 -9.64 -27.92
C SER A 291 -18.36 -8.22 -28.19
N GLY A 292 -17.33 -8.09 -29.04
CA GLY A 292 -16.77 -6.79 -29.46
C GLY A 292 -15.58 -6.28 -28.65
N GLY A 293 -14.98 -7.12 -27.81
CA GLY A 293 -13.82 -6.81 -26.97
C GLY A 293 -13.89 -7.61 -25.66
N PRO A 294 -12.77 -7.83 -24.95
CA PRO A 294 -12.79 -8.63 -23.73
C PRO A 294 -13.54 -7.86 -22.63
N VAL A 295 -14.68 -8.40 -22.18
CA VAL A 295 -15.45 -7.84 -21.05
C VAL A 295 -14.58 -7.74 -19.78
N TYR A 296 -13.59 -8.62 -19.66
CA TYR A 296 -12.57 -8.59 -18.61
C TYR A 296 -11.59 -7.40 -18.73
N ASP A 297 -11.25 -6.98 -19.95
CA ASP A 297 -10.33 -5.87 -20.22
C ASP A 297 -10.99 -4.48 -20.15
N ASP A 298 -12.32 -4.40 -20.04
CA ASP A 298 -13.07 -3.15 -20.01
C ASP A 298 -13.78 -2.84 -18.67
N THR A 299 -13.69 -3.74 -17.68
CA THR A 299 -14.44 -3.63 -16.41
C THR A 299 -13.53 -3.78 -15.17
N HIS A 300 -13.96 -4.55 -14.16
CA HIS A 300 -13.19 -4.75 -12.93
C HIS A 300 -11.83 -5.41 -13.19
N GLY A 301 -11.71 -6.25 -14.22
CA GLY A 301 -10.44 -6.86 -14.62
C GLY A 301 -9.41 -5.81 -15.10
N ARG A 302 -9.82 -4.76 -15.83
CA ARG A 302 -8.94 -3.66 -16.23
C ARG A 302 -8.37 -2.91 -15.04
N TYR A 303 -9.23 -2.61 -14.06
CA TYR A 303 -8.83 -2.00 -12.80
C TYR A 303 -7.74 -2.83 -12.12
N LEU A 304 -7.95 -4.15 -11.98
CA LEU A 304 -7.00 -5.05 -11.35
C LEU A 304 -5.67 -5.14 -12.12
N SER A 305 -5.71 -5.16 -13.45
CA SER A 305 -4.52 -5.16 -14.30
C SER A 305 -3.67 -3.90 -14.09
N LEU A 306 -4.30 -2.73 -14.09
CA LEU A 306 -3.61 -1.46 -13.83
C LEU A 306 -3.05 -1.40 -12.40
N VAL A 307 -3.83 -1.81 -11.40
CA VAL A 307 -3.37 -1.89 -10.00
C VAL A 307 -2.17 -2.81 -9.88
N ALA A 308 -2.18 -3.98 -10.51
CA ALA A 308 -1.04 -4.89 -10.49
C ALA A 308 0.21 -4.26 -11.11
N ARG A 309 0.06 -3.55 -12.24
CA ARG A 309 1.17 -2.83 -12.89
C ARG A 309 1.71 -1.71 -12.01
N ILE A 310 0.83 -0.93 -11.37
CA ILE A 310 1.20 0.14 -10.43
C ILE A 310 1.98 -0.44 -9.23
N ASN A 311 1.46 -1.52 -8.65
CA ASN A 311 2.04 -2.17 -7.47
C ASN A 311 3.33 -2.95 -7.77
N GLY A 312 3.70 -3.09 -9.06
CA GLY A 312 4.82 -3.92 -9.48
C GLY A 312 4.58 -5.42 -9.31
N THR A 313 3.32 -5.83 -9.24
CA THR A 313 2.89 -7.24 -9.15
C THR A 313 2.28 -7.76 -10.44
N ALA A 314 2.31 -6.97 -11.52
CA ALA A 314 1.92 -7.44 -12.84
C ALA A 314 2.80 -8.64 -13.22
N PRO A 315 2.20 -9.76 -13.65
CA PRO A 315 2.98 -10.90 -14.12
C PRO A 315 3.84 -10.48 -15.31
N GLU A 316 5.16 -10.67 -15.22
CA GLU A 316 6.10 -10.44 -16.33
C GLU A 316 5.85 -11.45 -17.45
N ASP A 317 4.82 -11.30 -18.29
CA ASP A 317 4.51 -12.05 -19.54
C ASP A 317 4.73 -13.59 -19.56
N HIS A 318 4.99 -14.22 -18.43
CA HIS A 318 5.34 -15.63 -18.24
C HIS A 318 4.52 -16.14 -17.07
N HIS A 319 3.20 -16.00 -17.17
CA HIS A 319 2.33 -16.88 -16.42
C HIS A 319 2.34 -18.22 -17.17
N ASP A 320 3.17 -19.16 -16.71
CA ASP A 320 2.86 -20.56 -16.99
C ASP A 320 1.41 -20.77 -16.52
N PRO A 321 0.48 -21.13 -17.42
CA PRO A 321 -0.90 -21.36 -17.03
C PRO A 321 -0.90 -22.42 -15.93
N LEU A 322 -1.79 -22.27 -14.94
CA LEU A 322 -1.90 -23.24 -13.84
C LEU A 322 -1.96 -24.66 -14.43
N PRO A 323 -1.19 -25.62 -13.89
CA PRO A 323 -1.13 -26.97 -14.45
C PRO A 323 -2.36 -27.76 -14.00
N TYR A 324 -3.54 -27.37 -14.47
CA TYR A 324 -4.85 -27.88 -14.02
C TYR A 324 -4.94 -29.41 -14.09
N ALA A 325 -4.38 -30.02 -15.14
CA ALA A 325 -4.32 -31.47 -15.29
C ALA A 325 -3.44 -32.12 -14.21
N TRP A 326 -2.24 -31.56 -13.96
CA TRP A 326 -1.33 -32.06 -12.93
C TRP A 326 -1.96 -31.91 -11.53
N ILE A 327 -2.62 -30.78 -11.26
CA ILE A 327 -3.32 -30.54 -9.99
C ILE A 327 -4.46 -31.54 -9.80
N ALA A 328 -5.26 -31.78 -10.84
CA ALA A 328 -6.33 -32.78 -10.80
C ALA A 328 -5.79 -34.20 -10.51
N ASP A 329 -4.65 -34.56 -11.11
CA ASP A 329 -4.02 -35.86 -10.87
C ASP A 329 -3.43 -35.98 -9.46
N ALA A 330 -3.02 -34.86 -8.85
CA ALA A 330 -2.60 -34.81 -7.45
C ALA A 330 -3.78 -34.97 -6.49
N MET A 331 -4.98 -34.48 -6.84
CA MET A 331 -6.18 -34.60 -6.00
C MET A 331 -6.66 -36.05 -5.85
N GLN A 332 -6.42 -36.88 -6.86
CA GLN A 332 -6.79 -38.30 -6.84
C GLN A 332 -5.91 -39.10 -5.89
N ASP A 333 -6.52 -40.03 -5.15
CA ASP A 333 -5.78 -40.88 -4.22
C ASP A 333 -4.70 -41.68 -4.95
N ALA A 334 -3.55 -41.83 -4.30
CA ALA A 334 -2.67 -42.93 -4.58
C ALA A 334 -3.38 -44.21 -4.12
N GLY A 335 -4.06 -44.89 -5.03
CA GLY A 335 -4.56 -46.25 -4.78
C GLY A 335 -3.46 -47.12 -4.17
N PRO A 336 -3.81 -48.15 -3.38
CA PRO A 336 -2.82 -48.97 -2.69
C PRO A 336 -1.79 -49.49 -3.69
N PRO A 337 -0.50 -49.57 -3.32
CA PRO A 337 0.53 -50.11 -4.21
C PRO A 337 0.07 -51.50 -4.65
N HIS A 338 0.00 -51.73 -5.96
CA HIS A 338 -0.29 -53.05 -6.51
C HIS A 338 0.65 -54.07 -5.85
N PRO A 339 0.13 -55.13 -5.18
CA PRO A 339 0.98 -56.22 -4.75
C PRO A 339 1.48 -56.91 -6.03
N GLY A 340 2.80 -56.86 -6.23
CA GLY A 340 3.50 -57.57 -7.31
C GLY A 340 3.57 -59.07 -7.09
#